data_AF-A0A4Q3J343-F1
#
_entry.id   AF-A0A4Q3J343-F1
#
_cell.length_a   1.000
_cell.length_b   1.000
_cell.length_c   1.000
_cell.angle_alpha   90.00
_cell.angle_beta   90.00
_cell.angle_gamma   90.00
#
_symmetry.space_group_name_H-M   'P 1'
#
loop_
_entity.id
_entity.type
_entity.pdbx_description
1 polymer ?
#
loop_
_entity_poly.entity_id
_entity_poly.type
_entity_poly.pdbx_seq_one_letter_code
_entity_poly.pdbx_strand_id
1 'polypeptide(L)'
;MTRTAIYLDHNASAPLLPEARQALLGALELTGNPSSVHGHGRALRNLIEAARGKVAALAGAQRDQVVFTGSATEAITQAIVGGARAFGVDAVLVSAGDHAAVLKAAEATGLPVKQIGLDADGLIQVEQIATAVKSADSVGMKLLVAVHLVNNETGVIQPVDRLEVLVGPSPHYLFVDAVQAFGKVGLEFSSRAPDMMAVSGHKIGAPAGIGALLMKGHADQVRLIPGGGQETGRRGGTESAGLIAAFGAAAETFPTRFYDANV
;
A
#
# COMPACT_ATOMS: atom_id res chain seq x y z
N MET A 1 13.79 3.27 -40.80
CA MET A 1 12.74 2.66 -39.95
C MET A 1 13.28 2.60 -38.54
N THR A 2 12.77 3.41 -37.63
CA THR A 2 13.12 3.30 -36.20
C THR A 2 12.50 2.00 -35.68
N ARG A 3 13.35 1.13 -35.14
CA ARG A 3 12.93 -0.15 -34.57
C ARG A 3 12.02 0.13 -33.37
N THR A 4 10.82 -0.43 -33.32
CA THR A 4 9.91 -0.29 -32.17
C THR A 4 10.62 -0.78 -30.91
N ALA A 5 10.74 0.10 -29.91
CA ALA A 5 11.34 -0.27 -28.63
C ALA A 5 10.41 -1.23 -27.88
N ILE A 6 10.97 -2.34 -27.39
CA ILE A 6 10.25 -3.28 -26.52
C ILE A 6 10.55 -2.87 -25.08
N TYR A 7 9.51 -2.54 -24.32
CA TYR A 7 9.64 -2.11 -22.93
C TYR A 7 9.49 -3.31 -21.99
N LEU A 8 10.58 -3.71 -21.32
CA LEU A 8 10.65 -4.88 -20.44
C LEU A 8 10.95 -4.50 -18.98
N ASP A 9 10.39 -3.37 -18.53
CA ASP A 9 10.67 -2.79 -17.20
C ASP A 9 9.38 -2.38 -16.44
N HIS A 10 8.31 -3.16 -16.61
CA HIS A 10 7.00 -2.90 -15.98
C HIS A 10 7.06 -2.89 -14.44
N ASN A 11 8.00 -3.64 -13.84
CA ASN A 11 8.19 -3.63 -12.39
C ASN A 11 8.74 -2.29 -11.88
N ALA A 12 9.44 -1.49 -12.70
CA ALA A 12 9.80 -0.12 -12.36
C ALA A 12 8.59 0.82 -12.51
N SER A 13 7.91 0.80 -13.66
CA SER A 13 6.63 1.48 -13.86
C SER A 13 5.89 0.89 -15.06
N ALA A 14 4.60 0.59 -14.90
CA ALA A 14 3.78 0.17 -16.03
C ALA A 14 3.42 1.39 -16.90
N PRO A 15 3.25 1.20 -18.23
CA PRO A 15 2.69 2.24 -19.09
C PRO A 15 1.30 2.69 -18.62
N LEU A 16 1.01 3.98 -18.78
CA LEU A 16 -0.30 4.56 -18.44
C LEU A 16 -1.41 3.89 -19.28
N LEU A 17 -2.41 3.32 -18.62
CA LEU A 17 -3.57 2.74 -19.29
C LEU A 17 -4.44 3.82 -19.94
N PRO A 18 -5.02 3.57 -21.13
CA PRO A 18 -5.93 4.50 -21.78
C PRO A 18 -7.11 4.94 -20.89
N GLU A 19 -7.67 4.01 -20.12
CA GLU A 19 -8.79 4.25 -19.21
C GLU A 19 -8.38 5.13 -18.03
N ALA A 20 -7.17 4.91 -17.47
CA ALA A 20 -6.59 5.77 -16.46
C ALA A 20 -6.32 7.18 -16.99
N ARG A 21 -5.82 7.30 -18.23
CA ARG A 21 -5.62 8.58 -18.92
C ARG A 21 -6.94 9.33 -19.12
N GLN A 22 -7.99 8.64 -19.58
CA GLN A 22 -9.30 9.25 -19.78
C GLN A 22 -9.92 9.73 -18.46
N ALA A 23 -9.85 8.92 -17.41
CA ALA A 23 -10.34 9.30 -16.08
C ALA A 23 -9.59 10.52 -15.51
N LEU A 24 -8.26 10.57 -15.70
CA LEU A 24 -7.45 11.74 -15.31
C LEU A 24 -7.93 13.00 -16.04
N LEU A 25 -8.01 12.96 -17.37
CA LEU A 25 -8.40 14.12 -18.18
C LEU A 25 -9.82 14.58 -17.85
N GLY A 26 -10.78 13.65 -17.74
CA GLY A 26 -12.15 13.99 -17.37
C GLY A 26 -12.28 14.66 -16.00
N ALA A 27 -11.44 14.27 -15.04
CA ALA A 27 -11.40 14.94 -13.73
C ALA A 27 -10.78 16.35 -13.80
N LEU A 28 -9.83 16.60 -14.70
CA LEU A 28 -9.20 17.91 -14.88
C LEU A 28 -10.12 18.94 -15.56
N GLU A 29 -11.14 18.49 -16.28
CA GLU A 29 -12.20 19.38 -16.82
C GLU A 29 -13.14 19.91 -15.72
N LEU A 30 -13.08 19.35 -14.51
CA LEU A 30 -13.86 19.82 -13.36
C LEU A 30 -13.07 20.84 -12.54
N THR A 31 -13.76 21.87 -12.07
CA THR A 31 -13.20 22.86 -11.14
C THR A 31 -13.77 22.64 -9.74
N GLY A 32 -12.96 22.84 -8.70
CA GLY A 32 -13.43 22.87 -7.31
C GLY A 32 -12.44 22.27 -6.32
N ASN A 33 -12.89 22.15 -5.07
CA ASN A 33 -12.18 21.44 -4.02
C ASN A 33 -13.11 20.33 -3.48
N PRO A 34 -12.67 19.06 -3.40
CA PRO A 34 -13.50 17.95 -2.92
C PRO A 34 -13.91 18.06 -1.44
N SER A 35 -13.35 19.00 -0.67
CA SER A 35 -13.81 19.37 0.67
C SER A 35 -14.96 20.39 0.66
N SER A 36 -15.28 21.01 -0.47
CA SER A 36 -16.35 22.00 -0.57
C SER A 36 -17.73 21.36 -0.69
N VAL A 37 -18.72 21.89 0.04
CA VAL A 37 -20.09 21.36 0.08
C VAL A 37 -20.92 21.67 -1.17
N HIS A 38 -20.50 22.62 -2.02
CA HIS A 38 -21.24 23.03 -3.22
C HIS A 38 -21.10 22.04 -4.38
N GLY A 39 -21.91 22.17 -5.43
CA GLY A 39 -22.01 21.21 -6.55
C GLY A 39 -20.67 20.81 -7.16
N HIS A 40 -19.80 21.78 -7.45
CA HIS A 40 -18.45 21.55 -7.97
C HIS A 40 -17.57 20.67 -7.06
N GLY A 41 -17.60 20.90 -5.74
CA GLY A 41 -16.84 20.08 -4.78
C GLY A 41 -17.42 18.67 -4.65
N ARG A 42 -18.76 18.55 -4.62
CA ARG A 42 -19.44 17.26 -4.60
C ARG A 42 -19.14 16.42 -5.84
N ALA A 43 -19.02 17.03 -7.02
CA ALA A 43 -18.65 16.34 -8.24
C ALA A 43 -17.26 15.68 -8.12
N LEU A 44 -16.25 16.42 -7.63
CA LEU A 44 -14.91 15.88 -7.38
C LEU A 44 -14.91 14.81 -6.27
N ARG A 45 -15.67 15.03 -5.18
CA ARG A 45 -15.81 14.03 -4.11
C ARG A 45 -16.39 12.72 -4.63
N ASN A 46 -17.40 12.78 -5.51
CA ASN A 46 -17.98 11.58 -6.11
C ASN A 46 -16.96 10.79 -6.94
N LEU A 47 -16.06 11.46 -7.67
CA LEU A 47 -14.97 10.77 -8.39
C LEU A 47 -14.02 10.05 -7.43
N ILE A 48 -13.64 10.70 -6.32
CA ILE A 48 -12.79 10.11 -5.29
C ILE A 48 -13.44 8.86 -4.69
N GLU A 49 -14.70 8.94 -4.28
CA GLU A 49 -15.40 7.82 -3.65
C GLU A 49 -15.67 6.66 -4.63
N ALA A 50 -15.92 6.96 -5.90
CA ALA A 50 -16.01 5.94 -6.95
C ALA A 50 -14.68 5.21 -7.13
N ALA A 51 -13.56 5.96 -7.22
CA ALA A 51 -12.23 5.37 -7.32
C ALA A 51 -11.83 4.58 -6.07
N ARG A 52 -12.19 5.07 -4.88
CA ARG A 52 -12.02 4.35 -3.61
C ARG A 52 -12.69 2.98 -3.65
N GLY A 53 -13.92 2.92 -4.18
CA GLY A 53 -14.64 1.68 -4.43
C GLY A 53 -13.88 0.69 -5.32
N LYS A 54 -13.28 1.17 -6.42
CA LYS A 54 -12.55 0.33 -7.38
C LYS A 54 -11.23 -0.20 -6.80
N VAL A 55 -10.47 0.66 -6.11
CA VAL A 55 -9.23 0.25 -5.43
C VAL A 55 -9.53 -0.74 -4.31
N ALA A 56 -10.58 -0.49 -3.51
CA ALA A 56 -11.02 -1.40 -2.46
C ALA A 56 -11.41 -2.77 -3.03
N ALA A 57 -12.21 -2.80 -4.09
CA ALA A 57 -12.61 -4.05 -4.75
C ALA A 57 -11.41 -4.87 -5.23
N LEU A 58 -10.44 -4.24 -5.91
CA LEU A 58 -9.24 -4.94 -6.38
C LEU A 58 -8.38 -5.47 -5.22
N ALA A 59 -8.34 -4.76 -4.10
CA ALA A 59 -7.59 -5.17 -2.92
C ALA A 59 -8.29 -6.25 -2.07
N GLY A 60 -9.55 -6.58 -2.36
CA GLY A 60 -10.39 -7.32 -1.41
C GLY A 60 -10.55 -6.57 -0.08
N ALA A 61 -10.61 -5.24 -0.12
CA ALA A 61 -10.78 -4.34 1.01
C ALA A 61 -12.20 -3.73 1.03
N GLN A 62 -12.59 -3.14 2.17
CA GLN A 62 -13.74 -2.26 2.25
C GLN A 62 -13.37 -0.83 1.86
N ARG A 63 -14.35 -0.03 1.41
CA ARG A 63 -14.11 1.36 0.96
C ARG A 63 -13.48 2.21 2.06
N ASP A 64 -14.00 2.10 3.27
CA ASP A 64 -13.54 2.83 4.44
C ASP A 64 -12.12 2.42 4.87
N GLN A 65 -11.60 1.29 4.41
CA GLN A 65 -10.23 0.84 4.67
C GLN A 65 -9.18 1.48 3.75
N VAL A 66 -9.57 2.18 2.69
CA VAL A 66 -8.64 2.77 1.72
C VAL A 66 -8.33 4.22 2.10
N VAL A 67 -7.05 4.54 2.27
CA VAL A 67 -6.53 5.91 2.41
C VAL A 67 -5.58 6.23 1.26
N PHE A 68 -5.91 7.24 0.46
CA PHE A 68 -5.07 7.67 -0.65
C PHE A 68 -3.85 8.46 -0.16
N THR A 69 -2.71 8.18 -0.78
CA THR A 69 -1.42 8.82 -0.52
C THR A 69 -0.80 9.30 -1.83
N GLY A 70 0.18 10.19 -1.78
CA GLY A 70 0.89 10.66 -2.98
C GLY A 70 1.83 9.61 -3.59
N SER A 71 2.09 8.49 -2.93
CA SER A 71 2.86 7.37 -3.46
C SER A 71 2.79 6.16 -2.52
N ALA A 72 3.26 5.01 -3.00
CA ALA A 72 3.51 3.87 -2.11
C ALA A 72 4.60 4.17 -1.07
N THR A 73 5.64 4.94 -1.39
CA THR A 73 6.65 5.37 -0.41
C THR A 73 6.01 6.15 0.74
N GLU A 74 5.06 7.06 0.43
CA GLU A 74 4.30 7.79 1.45
C GLU A 74 3.43 6.83 2.28
N ALA A 75 2.75 5.87 1.64
CA ALA A 75 1.95 4.85 2.34
C ALA A 75 2.80 3.99 3.29
N ILE A 76 3.94 3.49 2.83
CA ILE A 76 4.92 2.72 3.62
C ILE A 76 5.41 3.56 4.81
N THR A 77 5.77 4.82 4.55
CA THR A 77 6.25 5.71 5.61
C THR A 77 5.16 5.99 6.64
N GLN A 78 3.92 6.21 6.20
CA GLN A 78 2.79 6.39 7.10
C GLN A 78 2.51 5.13 7.93
N ALA A 79 2.53 3.96 7.31
CA ALA A 79 2.32 2.69 8.01
C ALA A 79 3.39 2.44 9.08
N ILE A 80 4.66 2.71 8.76
CA ILE A 80 5.77 2.37 9.65
C ILE A 80 6.02 3.47 10.68
N VAL A 81 6.20 4.73 10.25
CA VAL A 81 6.47 5.85 11.16
C VAL A 81 5.22 6.26 11.93
N GLY A 82 4.08 6.35 11.24
CA GLY A 82 2.79 6.64 11.89
C GLY A 82 2.33 5.47 12.76
N GLY A 83 2.47 4.24 12.27
CA GLY A 83 2.11 3.03 13.01
C GLY A 83 2.93 2.85 14.28
N ALA A 84 4.26 3.02 14.20
CA ALA A 84 5.12 2.91 15.37
C ALA A 84 4.69 3.84 16.52
N ARG A 85 4.31 5.09 16.18
CA ARG A 85 3.81 6.08 17.13
C ARG A 85 2.41 5.75 17.63
N ALA A 86 1.48 5.44 16.73
CA ALA A 86 0.07 5.22 17.08
C ALA A 86 -0.13 3.96 17.92
N PHE A 87 0.65 2.92 17.64
CA PHE A 87 0.56 1.64 18.34
C PHE A 87 1.47 1.56 19.58
N GLY A 88 2.42 2.48 19.71
CA GLY A 88 3.43 2.46 20.76
C GLY A 88 4.26 1.18 20.70
N VAL A 89 4.82 0.87 19.53
CA VAL A 89 5.72 -0.29 19.37
C VAL A 89 7.12 0.04 19.88
N ASP A 90 7.83 -0.99 20.32
CA ASP A 90 9.17 -0.86 20.90
C ASP A 90 10.27 -1.15 19.88
N ALA A 91 9.97 -1.88 18.80
CA ALA A 91 10.91 -2.19 17.73
C ALA A 91 10.20 -2.51 16.41
N VAL A 92 10.95 -2.39 15.31
CA VAL A 92 10.48 -2.72 13.95
C VAL A 92 11.28 -3.90 13.41
N LEU A 93 10.59 -4.91 12.89
CA LEU A 93 11.20 -5.98 12.11
C LEU A 93 11.03 -5.69 10.62
N VAL A 94 12.10 -5.80 9.84
CA VAL A 94 12.08 -5.66 8.38
C VAL A 94 12.73 -6.87 7.72
N SER A 95 12.36 -7.19 6.48
CA SER A 95 13.04 -8.21 5.68
C SER A 95 14.26 -7.64 4.99
N ALA A 96 15.31 -8.45 4.85
CA ALA A 96 16.49 -8.10 4.06
C ALA A 96 16.20 -7.92 2.56
N GLY A 97 15.07 -8.45 2.07
CA GLY A 97 14.62 -8.26 0.69
C GLY A 97 13.62 -7.12 0.49
N ASP A 98 13.32 -6.32 1.52
CA ASP A 98 12.38 -5.22 1.38
C ASP A 98 12.92 -4.11 0.48
N HIS A 99 12.00 -3.42 -0.19
CA HIS A 99 12.33 -2.19 -0.90
C HIS A 99 12.93 -1.16 0.07
N ALA A 100 13.89 -0.36 -0.39
CA ALA A 100 14.60 0.61 0.44
C ALA A 100 13.67 1.58 1.22
N ALA A 101 12.47 1.85 0.70
CA ALA A 101 11.45 2.65 1.38
C ALA A 101 11.04 2.09 2.75
N VAL A 102 10.96 0.75 2.89
CA VAL A 102 10.60 0.08 4.16
C VAL A 102 11.72 0.27 5.18
N LEU A 103 12.96 -0.06 4.81
CA LEU A 103 14.12 0.09 5.69
C LEU A 103 14.30 1.56 6.12
N LYS A 104 14.21 2.50 5.18
CA LYS A 104 14.34 3.94 5.49
C LYS A 104 13.21 4.45 6.38
N ALA A 105 11.98 3.97 6.20
CA ALA A 105 10.88 4.30 7.08
C ALA A 105 11.07 3.71 8.49
N ALA A 106 11.59 2.47 8.59
CA ALA A 106 11.91 1.84 9.87
C ALA A 106 13.00 2.61 10.62
N GLU A 107 14.08 3.00 9.94
CA GLU A 107 15.14 3.85 10.51
C GLU A 107 14.58 5.20 10.98
N ALA A 108 13.68 5.82 10.22
CA ALA A 108 13.05 7.10 10.56
C ALA A 108 12.15 7.05 11.80
N THR A 109 11.79 5.87 12.29
CA THR A 109 11.07 5.73 13.58
C THR A 109 11.95 6.11 14.77
N GLY A 110 13.27 5.95 14.66
CA GLY A 110 14.22 6.06 15.78
C GLY A 110 14.19 4.87 16.75
N LEU A 111 13.39 3.84 16.47
CA LEU A 111 13.32 2.62 17.27
C LEU A 111 14.39 1.60 16.84
N PRO A 112 14.71 0.61 17.68
CA PRO A 112 15.49 -0.55 17.26
C PRO A 112 14.88 -1.21 16.02
N VAL A 113 15.70 -1.39 14.99
CA VAL A 113 15.34 -2.10 13.76
C VAL A 113 16.09 -3.42 13.71
N LYS A 114 15.37 -4.53 13.55
CA LYS A 114 15.97 -5.86 13.33
C LYS A 114 15.65 -6.33 11.92
N GLN A 115 16.70 -6.57 11.15
CA GLN A 115 16.60 -7.10 9.81
C GLN A 115 16.57 -8.64 9.85
N ILE A 116 15.57 -9.22 9.18
CA ILE A 116 15.32 -10.65 9.06
C ILE A 116 15.95 -11.15 7.77
N GLY A 117 16.72 -12.24 7.86
CA GLY A 117 17.37 -12.83 6.69
C GLY A 117 16.40 -13.45 5.69
N LEU A 118 16.87 -13.61 4.46
CA LEU A 118 16.27 -14.46 3.44
C LEU A 118 17.00 -15.81 3.39
N ASP A 119 16.35 -16.86 2.91
CA ASP A 119 17.02 -18.11 2.54
C ASP A 119 17.57 -18.06 1.10
N ALA A 120 18.07 -19.19 0.60
CA ALA A 120 18.68 -19.29 -0.73
C ALA A 120 17.67 -19.09 -1.88
N ASP A 121 16.38 -19.27 -1.63
CA ASP A 121 15.30 -19.07 -2.60
C ASP A 121 14.71 -17.66 -2.51
N GLY A 122 15.25 -16.80 -1.64
CA GLY A 122 14.78 -15.43 -1.42
C GLY A 122 13.54 -15.34 -0.54
N LEU A 123 13.16 -16.42 0.16
CA LEU A 123 12.03 -16.42 1.09
C LEU A 123 12.47 -15.88 2.45
N ILE A 124 11.61 -15.12 3.10
CA ILE A 124 11.82 -14.62 4.46
C ILE A 124 11.96 -15.79 5.42
N GLN A 125 13.01 -15.76 6.25
CA GLN A 125 13.21 -16.75 7.31
C GLN A 125 12.22 -16.51 8.47
N VAL A 126 10.99 -17.01 8.30
CA VAL A 126 9.86 -16.85 9.23
C VAL A 126 10.22 -17.26 10.67
N GLU A 127 11.10 -18.24 10.83
CA GLU A 127 11.58 -18.75 12.12
C GLU A 127 12.34 -17.67 12.92
N GLN A 128 13.04 -16.76 12.24
CA GLN A 128 13.69 -15.62 12.90
C GLN A 128 12.66 -14.60 13.42
N ILE A 129 11.54 -14.42 12.70
CA ILE A 129 10.41 -13.59 13.15
C ILE A 129 9.73 -14.25 14.35
N ALA A 130 9.46 -15.56 14.29
CA ALA A 130 8.87 -16.31 15.39
C ALA A 130 9.71 -16.23 16.67
N THR A 131 11.04 -16.29 16.52
CA THR A 131 11.97 -16.12 17.65
C THR A 131 11.89 -14.69 18.20
N ALA A 132 11.87 -13.67 17.34
CA ALA A 132 11.78 -12.27 17.75
C ALA A 132 10.46 -11.96 18.49
N VAL A 133 9.34 -12.47 17.98
CA VAL A 133 8.01 -12.38 18.61
C VAL A 133 8.02 -13.00 20.00
N LYS A 134 8.48 -14.25 20.14
CA LYS A 134 8.59 -14.91 21.45
C LYS A 134 9.48 -14.14 22.44
N SER A 135 10.59 -13.58 21.97
CA SER A 135 11.45 -12.76 22.81
C SER A 135 10.76 -11.48 23.26
N ALA A 136 10.04 -10.79 22.38
CA ALA A 136 9.29 -9.58 22.72
C ALA A 136 8.16 -9.89 23.72
N ASP A 137 7.40 -10.96 23.51
CA ASP A 137 6.35 -11.42 24.42
C ASP A 137 6.89 -11.67 25.84
N SER A 138 8.08 -12.28 25.95
CA SER A 138 8.68 -12.63 27.26
C SER A 138 9.00 -11.42 28.14
N VAL A 139 9.08 -10.23 27.56
CA VAL A 139 9.37 -8.96 28.26
C VAL A 139 8.27 -7.92 28.06
N GLY A 140 7.14 -8.29 27.44
CA GLY A 140 6.00 -7.40 27.21
C GLY A 140 6.22 -6.30 26.17
N MET A 141 7.17 -6.48 25.24
CA MET A 141 7.41 -5.55 24.13
C MET A 141 6.44 -5.76 22.97
N LYS A 142 6.11 -4.70 22.25
CA LYS A 142 5.32 -4.73 21.01
C LYS A 142 6.21 -4.52 19.79
N LEU A 143 5.98 -5.31 18.76
CA LEU A 143 6.72 -5.23 17.50
C LEU A 143 5.81 -4.73 16.38
N LEU A 144 6.38 -3.98 15.43
CA LEU A 144 5.82 -3.82 14.09
C LEU A 144 6.62 -4.68 13.12
N VAL A 145 5.99 -5.71 12.54
CA VAL A 145 6.55 -6.55 11.50
C VAL A 145 6.19 -5.94 10.15
N ALA A 146 7.17 -5.42 9.42
CA ALA A 146 7.01 -4.79 8.12
C ALA A 146 7.75 -5.62 7.06
N VAL A 147 7.01 -6.17 6.09
CA VAL A 147 7.60 -7.04 5.04
C VAL A 147 6.92 -6.83 3.70
N HIS A 148 7.62 -7.06 2.59
CA HIS A 148 6.99 -7.13 1.27
C HIS A 148 6.28 -8.46 1.03
N LEU A 149 5.21 -8.44 0.22
CA LEU A 149 4.52 -9.65 -0.24
C LEU A 149 5.15 -10.23 -1.50
N VAL A 150 5.59 -9.40 -2.44
CA VAL A 150 6.26 -9.81 -3.68
C VAL A 150 7.50 -8.96 -3.89
N ASN A 151 8.65 -9.59 -4.07
CA ASN A 151 9.91 -8.88 -4.28
C ASN A 151 9.91 -8.20 -5.66
N ASN A 152 10.32 -6.94 -5.73
CA ASN A 152 10.31 -6.17 -6.98
C ASN A 152 11.39 -6.55 -7.98
N GLU A 153 12.47 -7.20 -7.53
CA GLU A 153 13.62 -7.58 -8.36
C GLU A 153 13.51 -9.03 -8.83
N THR A 154 13.21 -9.95 -7.91
CA THR A 154 13.19 -11.40 -8.20
C THR A 154 11.80 -11.94 -8.50
N GLY A 155 10.73 -11.23 -8.11
CA GLY A 155 9.36 -11.71 -8.21
C GLY A 155 8.97 -12.78 -7.18
N VAL A 156 9.86 -13.12 -6.24
CA VAL A 156 9.58 -14.10 -5.18
C VAL A 156 8.40 -13.63 -4.33
N ILE A 157 7.42 -14.52 -4.14
CA ILE A 157 6.24 -14.31 -3.31
C ILE A 157 6.54 -14.82 -1.90
N GLN A 158 6.39 -13.96 -0.90
CA GLN A 158 6.70 -14.28 0.48
C GLN A 158 5.57 -15.07 1.16
N PRO A 159 5.88 -15.97 2.11
CA PRO A 159 4.91 -16.79 2.82
C PRO A 159 4.20 -16.00 3.93
N VAL A 160 3.47 -14.95 3.54
CA VAL A 160 2.79 -14.02 4.47
C VAL A 160 1.70 -14.72 5.28
N ASP A 161 1.09 -15.78 4.77
CA ASP A 161 0.15 -16.64 5.50
C ASP A 161 0.75 -17.19 6.81
N ARG A 162 2.04 -17.58 6.78
CA ARG A 162 2.76 -18.02 7.99
C ARG A 162 2.96 -16.88 8.98
N LEU A 163 3.15 -15.65 8.48
CA LEU A 163 3.29 -14.45 9.32
C LEU A 163 1.94 -14.05 9.93
N GLU A 164 0.84 -14.24 9.20
CA GLU A 164 -0.50 -13.96 9.72
C GLU A 164 -0.87 -14.86 10.89
N VAL A 165 -0.55 -16.15 10.82
CA VAL A 165 -0.76 -17.08 11.94
C VAL A 165 0.07 -16.68 13.15
N LEU A 166 1.28 -16.18 12.93
CA LEU A 166 2.22 -15.80 13.98
C LEU A 166 1.86 -14.45 14.64
N VAL A 167 1.49 -13.45 13.84
CA VAL A 167 1.35 -12.06 14.29
C VAL A 167 -0.12 -11.68 14.49
N GLY A 168 -1.04 -12.20 13.68
CA GLY A 168 -2.46 -11.83 13.70
C GLY A 168 -3.15 -11.97 15.07
N PRO A 169 -2.97 -13.08 15.83
CA PRO A 169 -3.57 -13.22 17.16
C PRO A 169 -2.72 -12.61 18.30
N SER A 170 -1.59 -11.98 17.97
CA SER A 170 -0.61 -11.46 18.95
C SER A 170 -0.86 -9.97 19.25
N PRO A 171 -0.21 -9.39 20.27
CA PRO A 171 -0.24 -7.94 20.51
C PRO A 171 0.69 -7.14 19.57
N HIS A 172 1.35 -7.80 18.62
CA HIS A 172 2.20 -7.18 17.61
C HIS A 172 1.39 -6.82 16.36
N TYR A 173 2.01 -6.01 15.49
CA TYR A 173 1.36 -5.50 14.29
C TYR A 173 2.06 -5.97 13.03
N LEU A 174 1.30 -6.16 11.96
CA LEU A 174 1.75 -6.61 10.65
C LEU A 174 1.42 -5.57 9.57
N PHE A 175 2.47 -4.98 9.01
CA PHE A 175 2.41 -4.19 7.80
C PHE A 175 2.95 -5.01 6.61
N VAL A 176 2.24 -4.96 5.48
CA VAL A 176 2.67 -5.63 4.25
C VAL A 176 2.83 -4.63 3.10
N ASP A 177 4.01 -4.57 2.51
CA ASP A 177 4.23 -3.89 1.22
C ASP A 177 3.69 -4.78 0.09
N ALA A 178 2.52 -4.41 -0.44
CA ALA A 178 1.81 -5.10 -1.51
C ALA A 178 1.98 -4.39 -2.88
N VAL A 179 2.96 -3.50 -3.03
CA VAL A 179 3.14 -2.67 -4.23
C VAL A 179 3.29 -3.49 -5.51
N GLN A 180 4.02 -4.60 -5.46
CA GLN A 180 4.18 -5.50 -6.60
C GLN A 180 3.10 -6.57 -6.69
N ALA A 181 2.35 -6.79 -5.62
CA ALA A 181 1.28 -7.78 -5.56
C ALA A 181 -0.06 -7.23 -6.07
N PHE A 182 -0.33 -5.93 -5.85
CA PHE A 182 -1.61 -5.31 -6.16
C PHE A 182 -2.02 -5.52 -7.62
N GLY A 183 -3.15 -6.19 -7.82
CA GLY A 183 -3.70 -6.54 -9.14
C GLY A 183 -3.06 -7.76 -9.82
N LYS A 184 -1.95 -8.29 -9.31
CA LYS A 184 -1.25 -9.47 -9.86
C LYS A 184 -1.46 -10.73 -9.01
N VAL A 185 -1.64 -10.56 -7.70
CA VAL A 185 -1.91 -11.62 -6.73
C VAL A 185 -3.13 -11.22 -5.89
N GLY A 186 -3.99 -12.18 -5.56
CA GLY A 186 -5.16 -11.94 -4.70
C GLY A 186 -4.75 -11.47 -3.31
N LEU A 187 -5.17 -10.27 -2.91
CA LEU A 187 -4.81 -9.68 -1.62
C LEU A 187 -5.80 -10.01 -0.50
N GLU A 188 -7.11 -10.02 -0.78
CA GLU A 188 -8.16 -10.30 0.22
C GLU A 188 -7.98 -9.55 1.56
N PHE A 189 -7.61 -8.26 1.49
CA PHE A 189 -7.15 -7.49 2.65
C PHE A 189 -8.12 -7.54 3.83
N SER A 190 -9.43 -7.39 3.61
CA SER A 190 -10.41 -7.35 4.70
C SER A 190 -10.44 -8.63 5.52
N SER A 191 -10.28 -9.80 4.90
CA SER A 191 -10.35 -11.11 5.56
C SER A 191 -9.01 -11.63 6.08
N ARG A 192 -7.88 -11.06 5.65
CA ARG A 192 -6.53 -11.45 6.08
C ARG A 192 -6.08 -10.68 7.33
N ALA A 193 -5.06 -11.20 8.00
CA ALA A 193 -4.58 -10.65 9.27
C ALA A 193 -3.78 -9.33 9.20
N PRO A 194 -3.12 -8.90 8.10
CA PRO A 194 -2.33 -7.67 8.11
C PRO A 194 -3.16 -6.44 8.53
N ASP A 195 -2.60 -5.63 9.42
CA ASP A 195 -3.24 -4.42 9.94
C ASP A 195 -3.26 -3.32 8.89
N MET A 196 -2.21 -3.31 8.05
CA MET A 196 -1.98 -2.30 7.06
C MET A 196 -1.32 -2.88 5.80
N MET A 197 -1.69 -2.38 4.62
CA MET A 197 -1.04 -2.74 3.35
C MET A 197 -0.81 -1.53 2.45
N ALA A 198 0.39 -1.38 1.88
CA ALA A 198 0.67 -0.34 0.90
C ALA A 198 0.46 -0.85 -0.54
N VAL A 199 -0.20 -0.05 -1.38
CA VAL A 199 -0.41 -0.32 -2.81
C VAL A 199 -0.05 0.90 -3.67
N SER A 200 0.25 0.68 -4.95
CA SER A 200 0.74 1.73 -5.86
C SER A 200 0.01 1.75 -7.19
N GLY A 201 -0.37 2.93 -7.67
CA GLY A 201 -1.08 3.07 -8.95
C GLY A 201 -0.20 2.82 -10.18
N HIS A 202 1.02 3.38 -10.21
CA HIS A 202 1.87 3.30 -11.41
C HIS A 202 2.46 1.90 -11.67
N LYS A 203 2.31 0.95 -10.74
CA LYS A 203 2.65 -0.46 -10.96
C LYS A 203 1.58 -1.23 -11.74
N ILE A 204 0.37 -0.67 -11.85
CA ILE A 204 -0.77 -1.22 -12.59
C ILE A 204 -1.27 -0.27 -13.69
N GLY A 205 -0.45 0.72 -14.07
CA GLY A 205 -0.71 1.61 -15.19
C GLY A 205 -1.61 2.82 -14.88
N ALA A 206 -1.68 3.26 -13.63
CA ALA A 206 -2.09 4.62 -13.29
C ALA A 206 -0.90 5.61 -13.43
N PRO A 207 -1.12 6.93 -13.39
CA PRO A 207 -0.03 7.90 -13.32
C PRO A 207 0.83 7.72 -12.06
N ALA A 208 2.09 8.14 -12.11
CA ALA A 208 2.89 8.31 -10.89
C ALA A 208 2.30 9.43 -10.01
N GLY A 209 2.63 9.41 -8.72
CA GLY A 209 2.12 10.39 -7.75
C GLY A 209 0.82 9.99 -7.04
N ILE A 210 0.43 8.72 -7.12
CA ILE A 210 -0.71 8.17 -6.37
C ILE A 210 -0.43 6.76 -5.87
N GLY A 211 -0.74 6.53 -4.60
CA GLY A 211 -0.79 5.22 -3.96
C GLY A 211 -1.94 5.17 -2.97
N ALA A 212 -2.02 4.07 -2.21
CA ALA A 212 -2.92 3.99 -1.08
C ALA A 212 -2.32 3.14 0.04
N LEU A 213 -2.73 3.47 1.27
CA LEU A 213 -2.56 2.66 2.45
C LEU A 213 -3.92 2.05 2.81
N LEU A 214 -4.01 0.72 2.76
CA LEU A 214 -5.14 -0.03 3.30
C LEU A 214 -4.93 -0.17 4.80
N MET A 215 -5.97 0.08 5.61
CA MET A 215 -5.88 0.03 7.08
C MET A 215 -7.11 -0.62 7.69
N LYS A 216 -6.89 -1.44 8.72
CA LYS A 216 -7.96 -1.96 9.59
C LYS A 216 -8.48 -0.85 10.52
N GLY A 217 -9.66 -1.07 11.09
CA GLY A 217 -10.32 -0.09 11.96
C GLY A 217 -9.51 0.28 13.21
N HIS A 218 -8.75 -0.65 13.80
CA HIS A 218 -7.88 -0.33 14.95
C HIS A 218 -6.62 0.46 14.54
N ALA A 219 -6.27 0.49 13.25
CA ALA A 219 -5.19 1.28 12.68
C ALA A 219 -5.63 2.69 12.25
N ASP A 220 -6.88 3.11 12.53
CA ASP A 220 -7.45 4.37 12.08
C ASP A 220 -6.68 5.62 12.57
N GLN A 221 -5.95 5.50 13.68
CA GLN A 221 -5.10 6.57 14.22
C GLN A 221 -3.77 6.74 13.48
N VAL A 222 -3.38 5.81 12.60
CA VAL A 222 -2.09 5.82 11.90
C VAL A 222 -2.06 6.93 10.85
N ARG A 223 -1.25 7.96 11.11
CA ARG A 223 -1.12 9.15 10.24
C ARG A 223 0.30 9.69 10.24
N LEU A 224 0.73 10.20 9.09
CA LEU A 224 2.03 10.88 8.92
C LEU A 224 1.87 12.39 8.76
N ILE A 225 0.98 12.79 7.86
CA ILE A 225 0.72 14.19 7.52
C ILE A 225 -0.53 14.64 8.30
N PRO A 226 -0.39 15.50 9.32
CA PRO A 226 -1.55 16.11 9.96
C PRO A 226 -2.27 17.03 8.95
N GLY A 227 -3.58 17.23 9.11
CA GLY A 227 -4.32 18.05 8.14
C GLY A 227 -5.73 18.41 8.56
N GLY A 228 -6.48 18.98 7.61
CA GLY A 228 -7.81 19.58 7.82
C GLY A 228 -8.99 18.63 7.70
N GLY A 229 -8.77 17.30 7.85
CA GLY A 229 -9.84 16.30 7.79
C GLY A 229 -9.99 15.54 6.47
N GLN A 230 -9.11 15.77 5.48
CA GLN A 230 -9.06 14.95 4.25
C GLN A 230 -8.79 13.48 4.57
N GLU A 231 -9.24 12.58 3.69
CA GLU A 231 -9.17 11.12 3.91
C GLU A 231 -9.66 10.72 5.32
N THR A 232 -10.77 11.34 5.74
CA THR A 232 -11.39 11.19 7.08
C THR A 232 -10.43 11.48 8.25
N GLY A 233 -9.49 12.41 8.05
CA GLY A 233 -8.49 12.80 9.04
C GLY A 233 -7.24 11.90 9.07
N ARG A 234 -7.17 10.88 8.22
CA ARG A 234 -6.07 9.90 8.21
C ARG A 234 -4.87 10.34 7.38
N ARG A 235 -5.06 11.26 6.44
CA ARG A 235 -3.99 11.83 5.62
C ARG A 235 -4.35 13.24 5.19
N GLY A 236 -3.58 14.22 5.67
CA GLY A 236 -3.81 15.64 5.36
C GLY A 236 -3.50 16.06 3.93
N GLY A 237 -4.15 17.14 3.49
CA GLY A 237 -3.90 17.79 2.21
C GLY A 237 -5.00 17.49 1.18
N THR A 238 -5.37 18.50 0.39
CA THR A 238 -6.42 18.40 -0.63
C THR A 238 -6.19 17.18 -1.53
N GLU A 239 -7.21 16.34 -1.65
CA GLU A 239 -7.12 15.10 -2.41
C GLU A 239 -6.97 15.40 -3.91
N SER A 240 -6.03 14.73 -4.57
CA SER A 240 -5.84 14.83 -6.02
C SER A 240 -6.89 14.00 -6.75
N ALA A 241 -8.08 14.58 -6.95
CA ALA A 241 -9.22 13.90 -7.56
C ALA A 241 -8.88 13.27 -8.93
N GLY A 242 -8.05 13.93 -9.74
CA GLY A 242 -7.62 13.39 -11.04
C GLY A 242 -6.72 12.17 -10.93
N LEU A 243 -5.71 12.19 -10.05
CA LEU A 243 -4.83 11.04 -9.84
C LEU A 243 -5.57 9.87 -9.19
N ILE A 244 -6.47 10.17 -8.25
CA ILE A 244 -7.33 9.18 -7.59
C ILE A 244 -8.28 8.53 -8.60
N ALA A 245 -8.95 9.33 -9.44
CA ALA A 245 -9.83 8.81 -10.49
C ALA A 245 -9.08 7.89 -11.47
N ALA A 246 -7.87 8.29 -11.88
CA ALA A 246 -7.01 7.48 -12.73
C ALA A 246 -6.58 6.16 -12.05
N PHE A 247 -6.26 6.19 -10.76
CA PHE A 247 -5.92 4.99 -10.00
C PHE A 247 -7.12 4.04 -9.90
N GLY A 248 -8.31 4.56 -9.62
CA GLY A 248 -9.53 3.76 -9.63
C GLY A 248 -9.82 3.10 -10.98
N ALA A 249 -9.66 3.85 -12.09
CA ALA A 249 -9.84 3.29 -13.44
C ALA A 249 -8.79 2.21 -13.78
N ALA A 250 -7.53 2.40 -13.38
CA ALA A 250 -6.50 1.38 -13.52
C ALA A 250 -6.85 0.12 -12.69
N ALA A 251 -7.27 0.29 -11.43
CA ALA A 251 -7.64 -0.82 -10.56
C ALA A 251 -8.83 -1.65 -11.10
N GLU A 252 -9.81 -1.02 -11.73
CA GLU A 252 -10.95 -1.72 -12.34
C GLU A 252 -10.57 -2.51 -13.60
N THR A 253 -9.61 -2.01 -14.39
CA THR A 253 -9.31 -2.54 -15.73
C THR A 253 -8.09 -3.45 -15.78
N PHE A 254 -7.16 -3.29 -14.83
CA PHE A 254 -5.91 -4.05 -14.80
C PHE A 254 -6.12 -5.57 -14.75
N PRO A 255 -7.05 -6.15 -13.95
CA PRO A 255 -7.21 -7.60 -13.88
C PRO A 255 -7.52 -8.23 -15.24
N THR A 256 -8.49 -7.67 -15.97
CA THR A 256 -8.84 -8.14 -17.32
C THR A 256 -7.62 -8.08 -18.23
N ARG A 257 -6.87 -6.97 -18.22
CA ARG A 257 -5.66 -6.81 -19.05
C ARG A 257 -4.53 -7.75 -18.64
N PHE A 258 -4.35 -8.04 -17.35
CA PHE A 258 -3.28 -8.87 -16.84
C PHE A 258 -3.53 -10.35 -17.11
N TYR A 259 -4.76 -10.83 -16.91
CA TYR A 259 -5.12 -12.23 -17.12
C TYR A 259 -5.42 -12.56 -18.59
N ASP A 260 -5.99 -11.63 -19.36
CA ASP A 260 -6.22 -11.83 -20.81
C ASP A 260 -4.91 -11.71 -21.61
N ALA A 261 -3.84 -11.18 -21.02
CA ALA A 261 -2.55 -11.02 -21.68
C ALA A 261 -1.85 -12.35 -22.00
N ASN A 262 -2.37 -13.52 -21.57
CA ASN A 262 -1.87 -14.86 -21.90
C ASN A 262 -0.36 -14.89 -22.14
N VAL A 263 0.40 -14.79 -21.04
CA VAL A 263 1.79 -15.25 -21.02
C VAL A 263 1.79 -16.69 -20.52
#